data_AF-A0A0N5C3J3-F1
#
_entry.id   AF-A0A0N5C3J3-F1
#
_cell.length_a   1.000
_cell.length_b   1.000
_cell.length_c   1.000
_cell.angle_alpha   90.00
_cell.angle_beta   90.00
_cell.angle_gamma   90.00
#
_symmetry.space_group_name_H-M   'P 1'
#
loop_
_entity.id
_entity.type
_entity.pdbx_description
1 polymer ?
#
loop_
_entity_poly.entity_id
_entity_poly.type
_entity_poly.pdbx_seq_one_letter_code
_entity_poly.pdbx_strand_id
1 'polypeptide(L)'
;MLKPHVSKTTVQKPKELKYETLPHPPYSPDLSPTDCHLFKELELHLRQKKFTKSDDLKNDVLEFFFSNGINKLVSRWQQCAYSN
;
A
#
# COMPACT_ATOMS: atom_id res chain seq x y z
N MET A 1 -19.91 2.94 7.61
CA MET A 1 -18.67 2.63 6.84
C MET A 1 -18.90 1.37 6.04
N LEU A 2 -18.60 1.37 4.74
CA LEU A 2 -18.57 0.16 3.93
C LEU A 2 -17.35 -0.68 4.36
N LYS A 3 -17.47 -2.02 4.40
CA LYS A 3 -16.34 -2.95 4.57
C LYS A 3 -16.19 -3.80 3.28
N PRO A 4 -15.71 -3.22 2.16
CA PRO A 4 -15.64 -3.94 0.89
C PRO A 4 -14.75 -5.19 0.94
N HIS A 5 -13.72 -5.16 1.79
CA HIS A 5 -12.74 -6.23 1.96
C HIS A 5 -13.25 -7.47 2.69
N VAL A 6 -14.39 -7.39 3.41
CA VAL A 6 -15.01 -8.55 4.09
C VAL A 6 -16.25 -9.08 3.36
N SER A 7 -16.57 -8.51 2.19
CA SER A 7 -17.69 -9.01 1.38
C SER A 7 -17.39 -10.43 0.89
N LYS A 8 -18.44 -11.24 0.71
CA LYS A 8 -18.32 -12.63 0.25
C LYS A 8 -17.53 -12.72 -1.06
N THR A 9 -17.87 -11.85 -2.02
CA THR A 9 -17.23 -11.79 -3.34
C THR A 9 -15.74 -11.43 -3.24
N THR A 10 -15.38 -10.47 -2.39
CA THR A 10 -13.97 -10.06 -2.21
C THR A 10 -13.15 -11.13 -1.50
N VAL A 11 -13.72 -11.83 -0.52
CA VAL A 11 -13.01 -12.89 0.24
C VAL A 11 -12.88 -14.19 -0.56
N GLN A 12 -13.79 -14.46 -1.49
CA GLN A 12 -13.76 -15.68 -2.30
C GLN A 12 -12.63 -15.65 -3.35
N LYS A 13 -12.39 -14.52 -4.01
CA LYS A 13 -11.36 -14.40 -5.06
C LYS A 13 -9.94 -14.79 -4.60
N PRO A 14 -9.43 -14.33 -3.44
CA PRO A 14 -8.13 -14.79 -2.92
C PRO A 14 -8.06 -16.30 -2.74
N LYS A 15 -9.15 -16.95 -2.29
CA LYS A 15 -9.20 -18.41 -2.11
C LYS A 15 -9.10 -19.16 -3.44
N GLU A 16 -9.79 -18.68 -4.47
CA GLU A 16 -9.70 -19.22 -5.83
C GLU A 16 -8.30 -19.09 -6.40
N LEU A 17 -7.64 -17.94 -6.14
CA LEU A 17 -6.26 -17.66 -6.55
C LEU A 17 -5.20 -18.28 -5.62
N LYS A 18 -5.62 -19.01 -4.57
CA LYS A 18 -4.77 -19.63 -3.55
C LYS A 18 -3.84 -18.65 -2.81
N TYR A 19 -4.26 -17.39 -2.67
CA TYR A 19 -3.56 -16.41 -1.86
C TYR A 19 -3.92 -16.56 -0.38
N GLU A 20 -2.89 -16.54 0.47
CA GLU A 20 -3.07 -16.45 1.92
C GLU A 20 -3.44 -15.02 2.31
N THR A 21 -4.48 -14.88 3.13
CA THR A 21 -4.89 -13.59 3.68
C THR A 21 -4.43 -13.50 5.13
N LEU A 22 -3.51 -12.59 5.41
CA LEU A 22 -3.02 -12.35 6.76
C LEU A 22 -4.09 -11.62 7.61
N PRO A 23 -4.26 -11.98 8.89
CA PRO A 23 -5.16 -11.27 9.78
C PRO A 23 -4.66 -9.84 10.01
N HIS A 24 -5.52 -8.85 9.82
CA HIS A 24 -5.22 -7.45 10.09
C HIS A 24 -6.17 -6.89 11.16
N PRO A 25 -5.67 -6.31 12.26
CA PRO A 25 -6.51 -5.74 13.30
C PRO A 25 -7.29 -4.51 12.79
N PRO A 26 -8.48 -4.22 13.35
CA PRO A 26 -9.24 -3.02 12.98
C PRO A 26 -8.47 -1.74 13.34
N TYR A 27 -8.45 -0.76 12.44
CA TYR A 27 -7.93 0.60 12.69
C TYR A 27 -6.44 0.67 13.11
N SER A 28 -5.59 -0.20 12.55
CA SER A 28 -4.14 -0.19 12.81
C SER A 28 -3.32 0.24 11.59
N PRO A 29 -3.38 1.52 11.17
CA PRO A 29 -2.56 2.02 10.05
C PRO A 29 -1.05 1.98 10.35
N ASP A 30 -0.68 1.99 11.63
CA ASP A 30 0.68 1.75 12.13
C ASP A 30 1.19 0.33 11.84
N LEU A 31 0.29 -0.66 11.83
CA LEU A 31 0.61 -2.06 11.53
C LEU A 31 0.58 -2.38 10.03
N SER A 32 -0.03 -1.52 9.21
CA SER A 32 0.00 -1.63 7.76
C SER A 32 1.31 -1.04 7.23
N PRO A 33 2.20 -1.84 6.62
CA PRO A 33 3.47 -1.31 6.13
C PRO A 33 3.29 -0.27 5.01
N THR A 34 2.18 -0.37 4.28
CA THR A 34 1.80 0.57 3.23
C THR A 34 1.47 1.95 3.82
N ASP A 35 0.68 1.98 4.91
CA ASP A 35 0.25 3.22 5.55
C ASP A 35 1.35 3.84 6.42
N CYS A 36 2.19 3.01 7.06
CA CYS A 36 3.24 3.47 7.94
C CYS A 36 4.40 4.16 7.19
N HIS A 37 4.78 3.67 6.00
CA HIS A 37 5.96 4.17 5.28
C HIS A 37 5.71 4.53 3.81
N LEU A 38 5.02 3.66 3.05
CA LEU A 38 4.94 3.83 1.59
C LEU A 38 4.12 5.07 1.20
N PHE A 39 2.94 5.26 1.78
CA PHE A 39 2.12 6.43 1.47
C PHE A 39 2.73 7.73 1.96
N LYS A 40 3.43 7.74 3.11
CA LYS A 40 4.14 8.93 3.58
C LYS A 40 5.24 9.37 2.62
N GLU A 41 6.02 8.43 2.12
CA GLU A 41 7.09 8.74 1.16
C GLU A 41 6.53 9.13 -0.21
N LEU A 42 5.45 8.47 -0.65
CA LEU A 42 4.75 8.84 -1.86
C LEU A 42 4.17 10.26 -1.74
N GLU A 43 3.57 10.62 -0.61
CA GLU A 43 3.07 11.97 -0.35
C GLU A 43 4.22 12.99 -0.41
N LEU A 44 5.36 12.70 0.22
CA LEU A 44 6.54 13.56 0.15
C LEU A 44 7.06 13.74 -1.29
N HIS A 45 7.10 12.66 -2.07
CA HIS A 45 7.48 12.69 -3.49
C HIS A 45 6.52 13.53 -4.34
N LEU A 46 5.22 13.46 -4.04
CA LEU A 46 4.18 14.18 -4.77
C LEU A 46 3.99 15.64 -4.30
N ARG A 47 4.39 15.99 -3.07
CA ARG A 47 4.05 17.27 -2.39
C ARG A 47 4.39 18.53 -3.19
N GLN A 48 5.40 18.50 -4.03
CA GLN A 48 5.84 19.66 -4.83
C GLN A 48 5.51 19.54 -6.32
N LYS A 49 4.83 18.47 -6.73
CA LYS A 49 4.48 18.22 -8.13
C LYS A 49 3.05 18.65 -8.40
N LYS A 50 2.83 19.32 -9.54
CA LYS A 50 1.50 19.64 -10.06
C LYS A 50 1.32 18.93 -11.38
N PHE A 51 0.25 18.15 -11.49
CA PHE A 51 -0.06 17.40 -12.70
C PHE A 51 -1.32 17.98 -13.34
N THR A 52 -1.27 18.24 -14.64
CA THR A 52 -2.42 18.71 -15.42
C THR A 52 -3.18 17.55 -16.07
N LYS A 53 -2.52 16.41 -16.29
CA LYS A 53 -3.12 15.20 -16.85
C LYS A 53 -2.97 14.05 -15.88
N SER A 54 -3.98 13.19 -15.85
CA SER A 54 -3.98 11.99 -15.00
C SER A 54 -2.90 10.99 -15.43
N ASP A 55 -2.56 10.92 -16.71
CA ASP A 55 -1.54 9.99 -17.20
C ASP A 55 -0.13 10.40 -16.78
N ASP A 56 0.15 11.71 -16.67
CA ASP A 56 1.43 12.20 -16.14
C ASP A 56 1.61 11.81 -14.67
N LEU A 57 0.54 11.93 -13.86
CA LEU A 57 0.52 11.46 -12.47
C LEU A 57 0.72 9.95 -12.39
N LYS A 58 0.02 9.16 -13.22
CA LYS A 58 0.16 7.70 -13.22
C LYS A 58 1.59 7.29 -13.54
N ASN A 59 2.20 7.88 -14.56
CA ASN A 59 3.55 7.55 -14.97
C ASN A 59 4.57 7.90 -13.88
N ASP A 60 4.45 9.06 -13.23
CA ASP A 60 5.33 9.47 -12.13
C ASP A 60 5.21 8.55 -10.90
N VAL A 61 3.98 8.16 -10.55
CA VAL A 61 3.73 7.20 -9.47
C VAL A 61 4.29 5.82 -9.83
N LEU A 62 4.08 5.35 -11.06
CA LEU A 62 4.65 4.08 -11.53
C LEU A 62 6.18 4.11 -11.44
N GLU A 63 6.81 5.16 -11.93
CA GLU A 63 8.26 5.34 -11.84
C GLU A 63 8.75 5.31 -10.39
N PHE A 64 8.05 6.00 -9.46
CA PHE A 64 8.36 5.95 -8.04
C PHE A 64 8.34 4.51 -7.49
N PHE A 65 7.32 3.72 -7.84
CA PHE A 65 7.23 2.32 -7.40
C PHE A 65 8.32 1.42 -8.00
N PHE A 66 8.70 1.65 -9.26
CA PHE A 66 9.78 0.90 -9.91
C PHE A 66 11.16 1.28 -9.36
N SER A 67 11.44 2.57 -9.24
CA SER A 67 12.74 3.10 -8.80
C SER A 67 12.98 2.93 -7.31
N ASN A 68 11.95 3.14 -6.49
CA ASN A 68 12.05 3.02 -5.05
C ASN A 68 11.77 1.58 -4.55
N GLY A 69 11.19 0.77 -5.42
CA GLY A 69 11.21 -0.69 -5.40
C GLY A 69 10.35 -1.35 -4.33
N ILE A 70 9.63 -2.40 -4.76
CA ILE A 70 9.03 -3.41 -3.87
C ILE A 70 10.07 -4.00 -2.90
N ASN A 71 11.35 -3.99 -3.26
CA ASN A 71 12.44 -4.44 -2.39
C ASN A 71 12.61 -3.62 -1.10
N LYS A 72 12.29 -2.31 -1.11
CA LYS A 72 12.26 -1.52 0.13
C LYS A 72 11.04 -1.83 0.99
N LEU A 73 9.97 -2.44 0.44
CA LEU A 73 8.82 -2.84 1.25
C LEU A 73 9.21 -3.92 2.26
N VAL A 74 10.01 -4.91 1.87
CA VAL A 74 10.41 -6.00 2.78
C VAL A 74 11.16 -5.46 4.01
N SER A 75 12.13 -4.57 3.82
CA SER A 75 12.85 -3.95 4.95
C SER A 75 11.97 -3.02 5.79
N ARG A 76 11.01 -2.32 5.16
CA ARG A 76 10.04 -1.47 5.86
C ARG A 76 9.01 -2.27 6.66
N TRP A 77 8.60 -3.44 6.17
CA TRP A 77 7.69 -4.34 6.90
C TRP A 77 8.32 -4.77 8.22
N GLN A 78 9.61 -5.12 8.21
CA GLN A 78 10.35 -5.41 9.43
C GLN A 78 10.37 -4.20 10.37
N GLN A 79 10.68 -3.00 9.86
CA GLN A 79 10.69 -1.79 10.69
C GLN A 79 9.33 -1.47 11.31
N CYS A 80 8.22 -1.64 10.58
CA CYS A 80 6.87 -1.46 11.14
C CYS A 80 6.58 -2.46 12.24
N ALA A 81 6.94 -3.74 12.03
CA ALA A 81 6.74 -4.79 13.02
C ALA A 81 7.54 -4.55 14.32
N TYR A 82 8.71 -3.92 14.24
CA TYR A 82 9.57 -3.60 15.39
C TYR A 82 9.37 -2.21 15.99
N SER A 83 8.57 -1.32 15.38
CA SER A 83 8.31 0.04 15.88
C SER A 83 7.12 0.11 16.84
N ASN A 84 6.64 -1.03 17.33
CA ASN A 84 5.52 -1.16 18.28
C ASN A 84 6.00 -1.74 19.61
#